data_AF-A0AAD4GJI9-F1
#
_entry.id   AF-A0AAD4GJI9-F1
#
_cell.length_a   1.000
_cell.length_b   1.000
_cell.length_c   1.000
_cell.angle_alpha   90.00
_cell.angle_beta   90.00
_cell.angle_gamma   90.00
#
_symmetry.space_group_name_H-M   'P 1'
#
loop_
_entity.id
_entity.type
_entity.pdbx_description
1 polymer ?
#
loop_
_entity_poly.entity_id
_entity_poly.type
_entity_poly.pdbx_seq_one_letter_code
_entity_poly.pdbx_strand_id
1 'polypeptide(L)'
;MVQPAFFHVNRKEIVQFHQGQRSVRKPDVVLVSATDFSLESATDAQRLNAADKPPTDNFGWCNVRAAVEFKYKHRVKGPPIAYTVERSTPGVGDVHPSQNCIDDVEERAFLATSYLLVSGSQSRSHRSKEPDSAVSQNTEVKLGKKRKVNTSERELRSQEVFGASSDQGPGSRSKRLKVENNQAGSNQADPAIQVGTYGTEMFASHAARQHVICFLIMGSDLTIWRYDRQGAIKSSKLNFIQDLSRFLVFLLAIQRFQNCHWGLHPKVDPEFGELTKPSSNSPVSTMHIDDAEKGLVDITLDHFSDRRVPHYGLNGRATDVYPATSKVLGLTEELVAKLYWGEESRMSEADILQKVYVIAETEPDVKNHVPDMLFSHKFPNSSTAAVRERLNLSTKGSRVHYCIVFRRLERITTLYGDQFLTCWWHTVKCHLALWKRGVYHRDISASNLM
;
A
#
# COMPACT_ATOMS: atom_id res chain seq x y z
N MET A 1 3.86 30.30 -1.86
CA MET A 1 4.93 30.60 -0.88
C MET A 1 5.52 29.26 -0.40
N VAL A 2 6.80 29.16 -0.02
CA VAL A 2 7.32 27.90 0.54
C VAL A 2 6.86 27.79 1.99
N GLN A 3 6.01 26.81 2.30
CA GLN A 3 5.66 26.49 3.70
C GLN A 3 6.91 25.92 4.38
N PRO A 4 7.42 26.52 5.47
CA PRO A 4 8.60 25.99 6.15
C PRO A 4 8.25 24.68 6.84
N ALA A 5 9.04 23.65 6.57
CA ALA A 5 8.94 22.36 7.25
C ALA A 5 9.63 22.43 8.63
N PHE A 6 9.07 21.72 9.60
CA PHE A 6 9.42 21.85 11.01
C PHE A 6 9.66 20.48 11.65
N PHE A 7 10.76 20.33 12.38
CA PHE A 7 11.05 19.10 13.14
C PHE A 7 10.39 19.18 14.53
N HIS A 8 9.57 18.19 14.84
CA HIS A 8 8.86 18.07 16.10
C HIS A 8 9.23 16.76 16.81
N VAL A 9 9.60 16.84 18.09
CA VAL A 9 9.90 15.68 18.95
C VAL A 9 8.59 14.99 19.32
N ASN A 10 8.29 13.87 18.66
CA ASN A 10 6.98 13.26 18.73
C ASN A 10 6.80 12.46 20.03
N ARG A 11 6.28 13.13 21.06
CA ARG A 11 5.99 12.52 22.35
C ARG A 11 4.66 11.74 22.35
N LYS A 12 3.78 11.95 21.36
CA LYS A 12 2.44 11.36 21.23
C LYS A 12 2.48 10.07 20.37
N GLU A 13 1.60 9.12 20.67
CA GLU A 13 1.34 8.02 19.75
C GLU A 13 0.42 8.50 18.63
N ILE A 14 0.77 8.22 17.37
CA ILE A 14 -0.05 8.54 16.21
C ILE A 14 -0.88 7.29 15.87
N VAL A 15 -2.21 7.45 15.92
CA VAL A 15 -3.19 6.40 15.69
C VAL A 15 -3.71 6.50 14.25
N GLN A 16 -3.93 5.37 13.59
CA GLN A 16 -4.61 5.32 12.32
C GLN A 16 -5.57 4.13 12.24
N PHE A 17 -6.62 4.30 11.46
CA PHE A 17 -7.57 3.24 11.14
C PHE A 17 -7.45 2.93 9.65
N HIS A 18 -7.25 1.66 9.31
CA HIS A 18 -7.14 1.19 7.94
C HIS A 18 -7.71 -0.23 7.86
N GLN A 19 -8.58 -0.50 6.89
CA GLN A 19 -9.10 -1.85 6.61
C GLN A 19 -9.71 -2.55 7.85
N GLY A 20 -10.42 -1.79 8.69
CA GLY A 20 -11.01 -2.29 9.94
C GLY A 20 -10.02 -2.54 11.09
N GLN A 21 -8.72 -2.28 10.89
CA GLN A 21 -7.68 -2.40 11.90
C GLN A 21 -7.26 -1.03 12.44
N ARG A 22 -6.86 -0.99 13.72
CA ARG A 22 -6.27 0.18 14.37
C ARG A 22 -4.76 -0.02 14.49
N SER A 23 -3.97 0.80 13.82
CA SER A 23 -2.53 0.90 14.05
C SER A 23 -2.23 1.98 15.10
N VAL A 24 -1.14 1.76 15.83
CA VAL A 24 -0.55 2.73 16.75
C VAL A 24 0.95 2.71 16.51
N ARG A 25 1.54 3.89 16.33
CA ARG A 25 2.94 4.07 15.95
C ARG A 25 3.48 5.34 16.60
N LYS A 26 4.77 5.35 16.92
CA LYS A 26 5.44 6.47 17.56
C LYS A 26 6.86 6.64 16.98
N PRO A 27 7.01 7.31 15.83
CA PRO A 27 8.33 7.82 15.42
C PRO A 27 8.88 8.74 16.51
N ASP A 28 10.20 8.77 16.68
CA ASP A 28 10.86 9.62 17.68
C ASP A 28 10.73 11.12 17.33
N VAL A 29 10.90 11.44 16.04
CA VAL A 29 10.77 12.79 15.50
C VAL A 29 9.98 12.74 14.20
N VAL A 30 9.13 13.72 13.98
CA VAL A 30 8.39 13.92 12.72
C VAL A 30 8.74 15.26 12.11
N LEU A 31 8.72 15.32 10.79
CA LEU A 31 8.72 16.57 10.04
C LEU A 31 7.28 16.90 9.64
N VAL A 32 6.85 18.12 9.92
CA VAL A 32 5.46 18.62 9.76
C VAL A 32 5.46 19.98 9.07
N SER A 33 4.30 20.49 8.66
CA SER A 33 4.20 21.88 8.21
C SER A 33 4.21 22.83 9.40
N ALA A 34 4.85 24.01 9.28
CA ALA A 34 4.66 25.07 10.26
C ALA A 34 3.20 25.55 10.35
N THR A 35 2.42 25.37 9.28
CA THR A 35 0.99 25.71 9.24
C THR A 35 0.17 24.82 10.20
N ASP A 36 0.52 23.54 10.32
CA ASP A 36 -0.12 22.56 11.23
C ASP A 36 -0.05 23.00 12.71
N PHE A 37 0.89 23.88 13.06
CA PHE A 37 1.10 24.42 14.41
C PHE A 37 0.80 25.93 14.51
N SER A 38 0.31 26.57 13.44
CA SER A 38 0.12 28.03 13.33
C SER A 38 1.41 28.84 13.58
N LEU A 39 2.56 28.33 13.13
CA LEU A 39 3.91 28.89 13.34
C LEU A 39 4.48 29.63 12.12
N GLU A 40 3.64 30.00 11.15
CA GLU A 40 4.05 30.68 9.92
C GLU A 40 4.79 31.99 10.20
N SER A 41 4.18 32.86 11.02
CA SER A 41 4.72 34.13 11.49
C SER A 41 5.56 34.03 12.77
N ALA A 42 5.75 32.82 13.32
CA ALA A 42 6.49 32.61 14.55
C ALA A 42 8.00 32.82 14.36
N THR A 43 8.62 33.48 15.33
CA THR A 43 10.09 33.59 15.45
C THR A 43 10.73 32.21 15.66
N ASP A 44 12.02 32.08 15.32
CA ASP A 44 12.72 30.80 15.50
C ASP A 44 12.77 30.33 16.96
N ALA A 45 12.79 31.26 17.93
CA ALA A 45 12.64 30.93 19.35
C ALA A 45 11.25 30.37 19.70
N GLN A 46 10.18 30.92 19.13
CA GLN A 46 8.82 30.37 19.28
C GLN A 46 8.68 29.00 18.61
N ARG A 47 9.31 28.80 17.44
CA ARG A 47 9.37 27.51 16.76
C ARG A 47 10.11 26.47 17.59
N LEU A 48 11.31 26.77 18.09
CA LEU A 48 12.05 25.89 19.00
C LEU A 48 11.21 25.52 20.24
N ASN A 49 10.57 26.49 20.88
CA ASN A 49 9.68 26.25 22.02
C ASN A 49 8.41 25.43 21.69
N ALA A 50 8.01 25.35 20.41
CA ALA A 50 6.93 24.48 19.96
C ALA A 50 7.41 23.06 19.60
N ALA A 51 8.71 22.87 19.32
CA ALA A 51 9.25 21.59 18.84
C ALA A 51 9.14 20.48 19.90
N ASP A 52 9.24 20.86 21.17
CA ASP A 52 9.11 19.99 22.33
C ASP A 52 7.67 19.89 22.90
N LYS A 53 6.76 20.75 22.45
CA LYS A 53 5.35 20.70 22.90
C LYS A 53 4.61 19.61 22.14
N PRO A 54 3.77 18.80 22.80
CA PRO A 54 2.96 17.80 22.11
C PRO A 54 2.05 18.48 21.07
N PRO A 55 1.75 17.80 19.96
CA PRO A 55 0.92 18.37 18.91
C PRO A 55 -0.55 18.41 19.36
N THR A 56 -1.34 19.25 18.71
CA THR A 56 -2.78 19.41 19.00
C THR A 56 -3.56 18.10 18.89
N ASP A 57 -4.75 18.03 19.45
CA ASP A 57 -5.51 16.78 19.51
C ASP A 57 -5.81 16.15 18.14
N ASN A 58 -5.96 16.98 17.11
CA ASN A 58 -6.27 16.56 15.74
C ASN A 58 -5.04 16.10 14.92
N PHE A 59 -3.84 16.02 15.51
CA PHE A 59 -2.62 15.63 14.77
C PHE A 59 -2.62 14.15 14.35
N GLY A 60 -2.40 13.90 13.06
CA GLY A 60 -2.37 12.56 12.47
C GLY A 60 -1.32 12.37 11.38
N TRP A 61 -1.27 11.18 10.80
CA TRP A 61 -0.30 10.81 9.75
C TRP A 61 -0.42 11.62 8.45
N CYS A 62 -1.57 12.24 8.19
CA CYS A 62 -1.77 13.20 7.09
C CYS A 62 -0.92 14.48 7.25
N ASN A 63 -0.63 14.91 8.48
CA ASN A 63 0.25 16.06 8.75
C ASN A 63 1.73 15.73 8.53
N VAL A 64 2.12 14.46 8.71
CA VAL A 64 3.52 14.04 8.62
C VAL A 64 4.05 14.18 7.18
N ARG A 65 5.12 14.96 7.02
CA ARG A 65 5.87 15.14 5.77
C ARG A 65 7.03 14.15 5.67
N ALA A 66 7.69 13.85 6.79
CA ALA A 66 8.67 12.77 6.93
C ALA A 66 8.69 12.22 8.36
N ALA A 67 9.10 10.96 8.55
CA ALA A 67 9.32 10.36 9.86
C ALA A 67 10.82 10.11 10.10
N VAL A 68 11.29 10.29 11.33
CA VAL A 68 12.67 10.04 11.76
C VAL A 68 12.65 9.03 12.92
N GLU A 69 13.49 8.01 12.82
CA GLU A 69 13.70 7.00 13.88
C GLU A 69 15.17 7.00 14.30
N PHE A 70 15.42 7.02 15.61
CA PHE A 70 16.74 6.98 16.22
C PHE A 70 16.99 5.62 16.90
N LYS A 71 18.10 4.99 16.55
CA LYS A 71 18.57 3.74 17.17
C LYS A 71 19.99 3.93 17.69
N TYR A 72 20.08 4.17 18.99
CA TYR A 72 21.36 4.22 19.70
C TYR A 72 21.75 2.81 20.18
N LYS A 73 22.82 2.26 19.62
CA LYS A 73 23.41 0.98 20.07
C LYS A 73 24.84 1.11 20.62
N HIS A 74 25.57 2.21 20.34
CA HIS A 74 26.98 2.36 20.71
C HIS A 74 27.36 3.80 21.08
N ARG A 75 28.51 3.96 21.75
CA ARG A 75 29.16 5.28 21.93
C ARG A 75 29.43 5.92 20.58
N VAL A 76 28.93 7.13 20.42
CA VAL A 76 29.17 7.98 19.25
C VAL A 76 30.61 8.51 19.30
N LYS A 77 31.35 8.43 18.19
CA LYS A 77 32.68 9.04 18.09
C LYS A 77 32.53 10.57 18.07
N GLY A 78 33.43 11.29 18.75
CA GLY A 78 33.45 12.75 18.73
C GLY A 78 33.70 13.34 17.34
N PRO A 79 33.42 14.64 17.14
CA PRO A 79 33.74 15.34 15.90
C PRO A 79 35.26 15.32 15.64
N PRO A 80 35.69 15.33 14.37
CA PRO A 80 37.09 15.48 14.02
C PRO A 80 37.61 16.89 14.39
N ILE A 81 38.91 17.02 14.58
CA ILE A 81 39.58 18.30 14.91
C ILE A 81 39.44 19.32 13.78
N ALA A 82 39.37 18.85 12.53
CA ALA A 82 39.09 19.65 11.35
C ALA A 82 38.22 18.85 10.37
N TYR A 83 37.35 19.55 9.63
CA TYR A 83 36.54 18.96 8.56
C TYR A 83 37.23 19.19 7.21
N THR A 84 37.74 18.12 6.60
CA THR A 84 38.24 18.15 5.23
C THR A 84 37.10 17.94 4.24
N VAL A 85 36.77 18.97 3.47
CA VAL A 85 35.86 18.85 2.33
C VAL A 85 36.61 18.16 1.19
N GLU A 86 36.58 16.84 1.18
CA GLU A 86 37.02 16.07 0.01
C GLU A 86 36.13 16.45 -1.18
N ARG A 87 36.73 17.15 -2.16
CA ARG A 87 36.10 17.37 -3.47
C ARG A 87 36.00 16.02 -4.16
N SER A 88 34.92 15.30 -3.87
CA SER A 88 34.48 14.16 -4.65
C SER A 88 34.04 14.70 -6.01
N THR A 89 34.98 14.84 -6.94
CA THR A 89 34.66 14.86 -8.37
C THR A 89 33.82 13.60 -8.62
N PRO A 90 32.58 13.70 -9.13
CA PRO A 90 31.79 12.53 -9.44
C PRO A 90 32.54 11.75 -10.51
N GLY A 91 33.12 10.62 -10.12
CA GLY A 91 33.88 9.78 -11.02
C GLY A 91 32.97 9.29 -12.14
N VAL A 92 33.29 9.69 -13.38
CA VAL A 92 32.81 8.98 -14.57
C VAL A 92 33.64 7.70 -14.65
N GLY A 93 33.29 6.75 -13.77
CA GLY A 93 34.05 5.55 -13.49
C GLY A 93 33.35 4.75 -12.41
N ASP A 94 32.73 3.66 -12.83
CA ASP A 94 32.19 2.58 -12.00
C ASP A 94 31.28 3.02 -10.85
N VAL A 95 30.09 3.51 -11.24
CA VAL A 95 28.87 2.97 -10.62
C VAL A 95 28.80 1.49 -11.01
N HIS A 96 29.60 0.68 -10.34
CA HIS A 96 29.42 -0.76 -10.33
C HIS A 96 27.97 -0.98 -9.92
N PRO A 97 27.14 -1.72 -10.69
CA PRO A 97 25.85 -2.12 -10.17
C PRO A 97 26.14 -2.93 -8.92
N SER A 98 25.81 -2.37 -7.76
CA SER A 98 25.80 -3.11 -6.51
C SER A 98 24.69 -4.14 -6.63
N GLN A 99 25.07 -5.31 -7.16
CA GLN A 99 24.28 -6.51 -7.25
C GLN A 99 23.53 -6.69 -5.92
N ASN A 100 22.21 -6.62 -5.97
CA ASN A 100 21.26 -6.92 -4.89
C ASN A 100 21.86 -7.02 -3.47
N CYS A 101 21.99 -5.89 -2.78
CA CYS A 101 22.22 -5.83 -1.33
C CYS A 101 21.11 -5.03 -0.61
N ILE A 102 19.86 -5.34 -0.95
CA ILE A 102 19.02 -5.94 0.07
C ILE A 102 19.31 -7.45 -0.06
N ASP A 103 19.65 -8.14 1.02
CA ASP A 103 19.67 -9.60 0.96
C ASP A 103 18.30 -10.07 0.47
N ASP A 104 18.25 -11.02 -0.47
CA ASP A 104 17.00 -11.62 -0.96
C ASP A 104 16.16 -12.18 0.22
N VAL A 105 16.81 -12.43 1.36
CA VAL A 105 16.21 -12.80 2.65
C VAL A 105 15.57 -11.60 3.37
N GLU A 106 16.21 -10.42 3.41
CA GLU A 106 15.65 -9.22 4.04
C GLU A 106 14.49 -8.64 3.23
N GLU A 107 14.58 -8.57 1.90
CA GLU A 107 13.45 -8.08 1.09
C GLU A 107 12.27 -9.05 1.19
N ARG A 108 12.51 -10.36 1.14
CA ARG A 108 11.44 -11.36 1.32
C ARG A 108 10.91 -11.41 2.74
N ALA A 109 11.71 -11.16 3.77
CA ALA A 109 11.22 -11.07 5.16
C ALA A 109 10.37 -9.81 5.36
N PHE A 110 10.86 -8.65 4.91
CA PHE A 110 10.13 -7.38 4.93
C PHE A 110 8.80 -7.49 4.16
N LEU A 111 8.83 -8.04 2.94
CA LEU A 111 7.63 -8.31 2.14
C LEU A 111 6.74 -9.35 2.82
N ALA A 112 7.26 -10.48 3.31
CA ALA A 112 6.47 -11.51 3.98
C ALA A 112 5.80 -11.02 5.26
N THR A 113 6.44 -10.19 6.09
CA THR A 113 5.81 -9.58 7.25
C THR A 113 4.72 -8.58 6.84
N SER A 114 4.93 -7.79 5.78
CA SER A 114 3.88 -6.91 5.26
C SER A 114 2.70 -7.69 4.65
N TYR A 115 2.97 -8.79 3.95
CA TYR A 115 1.95 -9.72 3.46
C TYR A 115 1.23 -10.45 4.58
N LEU A 116 1.91 -10.88 5.66
CA LEU A 116 1.30 -11.58 6.80
C LEU A 116 0.35 -10.68 7.61
N LEU A 117 0.62 -9.37 7.66
CA LEU A 117 -0.30 -8.39 8.24
C LEU A 117 -1.53 -8.10 7.36
N VAL A 118 -1.45 -8.39 6.06
CA VAL A 118 -2.55 -8.23 5.08
C VAL A 118 -3.29 -9.55 4.85
N SER A 119 -2.67 -10.72 5.04
CA SER A 119 -3.24 -12.04 4.76
C SER A 119 -4.12 -12.60 5.87
N GLY A 120 -4.78 -11.73 6.63
CA GLY A 120 -6.02 -12.10 7.32
C GLY A 120 -7.12 -12.27 6.28
N SER A 121 -7.31 -13.50 5.80
CA SER A 121 -8.17 -13.92 4.67
C SER A 121 -7.60 -13.68 3.25
N GLN A 122 -6.72 -14.60 2.80
CA GLN A 122 -6.77 -15.15 1.43
C GLN A 122 -5.81 -16.36 1.30
N SER A 123 -6.38 -17.56 1.33
CA SER A 123 -5.66 -18.82 1.12
C SER A 123 -5.43 -19.08 -0.37
N ARG A 124 -4.24 -18.75 -0.89
CA ARG A 124 -3.80 -19.23 -2.21
C ARG A 124 -3.25 -20.66 -2.09
N SER A 125 -3.97 -21.62 -2.65
CA SER A 125 -3.42 -22.95 -2.92
C SER A 125 -2.47 -22.88 -4.12
N HIS A 126 -1.23 -23.35 -3.93
CA HIS A 126 -0.42 -23.79 -5.06
C HIS A 126 -0.98 -25.13 -5.54
N ARG A 127 -1.21 -25.28 -6.85
CA ARG A 127 -1.17 -26.60 -7.47
C ARG A 127 -0.36 -26.59 -8.77
N SER A 128 0.21 -27.76 -9.00
CA SER A 128 1.24 -28.13 -9.97
C SER A 128 0.81 -28.04 -11.44
N LYS A 129 1.83 -27.96 -12.29
CA LYS A 129 1.76 -28.29 -13.72
C LYS A 129 1.15 -29.69 -13.92
N GLU A 130 0.37 -29.87 -14.97
CA GLU A 130 0.17 -31.16 -15.64
C GLU A 130 0.78 -31.08 -17.05
N PRO A 131 1.27 -32.21 -17.62
CA PRO A 131 1.90 -32.26 -18.93
C PRO A 131 0.93 -32.65 -20.05
N ASP A 132 1.36 -32.41 -21.29
CA ASP A 132 0.67 -32.80 -22.52
C ASP A 132 0.56 -34.34 -22.69
N SER A 133 -0.43 -34.76 -23.47
CA SER A 133 -0.74 -36.16 -23.76
C SER A 133 -0.30 -36.59 -25.17
N ALA A 134 0.42 -37.71 -25.29
CA ALA A 134 0.61 -38.42 -26.56
C ALA A 134 0.99 -39.91 -26.38
N VAL A 135 0.11 -40.79 -26.87
CA VAL A 135 0.39 -42.04 -27.60
C VAL A 135 1.22 -43.17 -26.94
N SER A 136 0.48 -44.16 -26.41
CA SER A 136 0.51 -45.60 -26.76
C SER A 136 1.84 -46.40 -26.85
N GLN A 137 1.94 -47.49 -26.07
CA GLN A 137 2.12 -48.86 -26.60
C GLN A 137 1.90 -49.98 -25.54
N ASN A 138 1.62 -51.19 -26.01
CA ASN A 138 1.24 -52.37 -25.21
C ASN A 138 2.40 -53.08 -24.50
N THR A 139 2.15 -53.70 -23.33
CA THR A 139 2.50 -55.13 -23.10
C THR A 139 1.68 -55.74 -21.95
N GLU A 140 1.24 -57.00 -22.09
CA GLU A 140 0.76 -57.83 -20.97
C GLU A 140 1.92 -58.42 -20.14
N VAL A 141 1.65 -58.89 -18.90
CA VAL A 141 1.87 -60.31 -18.48
C VAL A 141 1.59 -60.52 -16.96
N LYS A 142 0.49 -61.23 -16.69
CA LYS A 142 0.22 -62.31 -15.69
C LYS A 142 0.67 -62.29 -14.21
N LEU A 143 -0.37 -62.54 -13.37
CA LEU A 143 -0.50 -63.48 -12.22
C LEU A 143 0.22 -63.25 -10.86
N GLY A 144 -0.56 -63.36 -9.76
CA GLY A 144 -0.02 -63.58 -8.40
C GLY A 144 -1.03 -63.68 -7.21
N LYS A 145 -1.75 -64.81 -7.08
CA LYS A 145 -2.47 -65.39 -5.88
C LYS A 145 -2.69 -64.50 -4.61
N LYS A 146 -3.93 -64.25 -4.15
CA LYS A 146 -4.85 -65.13 -3.35
C LYS A 146 -4.41 -65.55 -1.92
N ARG A 147 -5.06 -64.95 -0.90
CA ARG A 147 -5.60 -65.50 0.39
C ARG A 147 -6.23 -64.31 1.14
N LYS A 148 -7.53 -64.18 1.47
CA LYS A 148 -8.64 -65.04 1.94
C LYS A 148 -8.51 -65.57 3.38
N VAL A 149 -9.42 -65.09 4.24
CA VAL A 149 -10.14 -65.68 5.42
C VAL A 149 -10.60 -64.47 6.28
N ASN A 150 -11.90 -64.11 6.35
CA ASN A 150 -12.96 -64.60 7.27
C ASN A 150 -12.57 -64.44 8.76
N THR A 151 -13.38 -64.02 9.73
CA THR A 151 -14.85 -63.81 9.91
C THR A 151 -15.05 -62.80 11.09
N SER A 152 -16.21 -62.40 11.65
CA SER A 152 -17.65 -62.73 11.50
C SER A 152 -18.53 -61.66 12.20
N GLU A 153 -19.67 -61.33 11.58
CA GLU A 153 -21.01 -61.07 12.16
C GLU A 153 -21.32 -60.02 13.27
N ARG A 154 -22.58 -59.53 13.14
CA ARG A 154 -23.52 -59.01 14.16
C ARG A 154 -23.36 -57.55 14.64
N GLU A 155 -24.26 -56.63 14.25
CA GLU A 155 -25.61 -56.34 14.82
C GLU A 155 -25.52 -55.78 16.26
N LEU A 156 -26.29 -54.78 16.72
CA LEU A 156 -27.46 -54.06 16.17
C LEU A 156 -27.61 -52.70 16.91
N ARG A 157 -28.15 -51.68 16.22
CA ARG A 157 -29.12 -50.66 16.71
C ARG A 157 -28.97 -50.00 18.11
N SER A 158 -28.90 -48.65 18.10
CA SER A 158 -29.92 -47.72 18.66
C SER A 158 -29.44 -46.58 19.57
N GLN A 159 -29.99 -45.40 19.24
CA GLN A 159 -30.47 -44.32 20.13
C GLN A 159 -29.53 -43.30 20.80
N GLU A 160 -30.11 -42.10 20.90
CA GLU A 160 -29.58 -40.80 21.27
C GLU A 160 -29.54 -40.59 22.79
N VAL A 161 -28.76 -39.60 23.26
CA VAL A 161 -29.19 -38.41 24.04
C VAL A 161 -28.00 -37.73 24.77
N PHE A 162 -28.08 -36.41 24.88
CA PHE A 162 -27.26 -35.44 25.62
C PHE A 162 -26.59 -35.89 26.95
N GLY A 163 -25.42 -35.31 27.26
CA GLY A 163 -24.95 -35.18 28.67
C GLY A 163 -23.45 -34.93 28.84
N ALA A 164 -23.06 -33.86 29.54
CA ALA A 164 -21.70 -33.32 29.64
C ALA A 164 -20.74 -33.99 30.67
N SER A 165 -19.44 -33.67 30.50
CA SER A 165 -18.36 -33.60 31.53
C SER A 165 -17.42 -34.80 31.78
N SER A 166 -16.10 -34.52 31.72
CA SER A 166 -14.93 -35.13 32.44
C SER A 166 -14.78 -36.67 32.47
N ASP A 167 -13.61 -37.30 32.22
CA ASP A 167 -12.24 -36.89 32.59
C ASP A 167 -11.13 -37.59 31.73
N GLN A 168 -9.86 -37.53 32.16
CA GLN A 168 -8.61 -37.66 31.38
C GLN A 168 -8.17 -39.02 30.75
N GLY A 169 -7.62 -38.91 29.52
CA GLY A 169 -6.34 -39.55 29.07
C GLY A 169 -6.39 -40.91 28.33
N PRO A 170 -5.31 -41.35 27.62
CA PRO A 170 -4.07 -40.64 27.26
C PRO A 170 -3.69 -40.63 25.74
N GLY A 171 -3.06 -39.53 25.31
CA GLY A 171 -1.96 -39.46 24.32
C GLY A 171 -1.98 -40.22 22.98
N SER A 172 -2.12 -39.47 21.87
CA SER A 172 -1.44 -39.79 20.61
C SER A 172 -0.58 -38.61 20.14
N ARG A 173 0.65 -38.91 19.68
CA ARG A 173 1.70 -37.92 19.40
C ARG A 173 1.53 -37.26 18.04
N SER A 174 1.21 -35.96 18.00
CA SER A 174 1.60 -35.10 16.87
C SER A 174 2.88 -34.34 17.21
N LYS A 175 3.89 -34.41 16.34
CA LYS A 175 5.20 -33.77 16.54
C LYS A 175 5.10 -32.25 16.34
N ARG A 176 4.71 -31.53 17.39
CA ARG A 176 4.90 -30.08 17.47
C ARG A 176 6.41 -29.80 17.45
N LEU A 177 6.88 -29.03 16.46
CA LEU A 177 8.26 -28.55 16.45
C LEU A 177 8.52 -27.75 17.73
N LYS A 178 9.52 -28.18 18.49
CA LYS A 178 9.89 -27.61 19.78
C LYS A 178 10.63 -26.30 19.51
N VAL A 179 9.91 -25.18 19.56
CA VAL A 179 10.56 -23.87 19.68
C VAL A 179 11.23 -23.85 21.05
N GLU A 180 12.56 -23.93 21.07
CA GLU A 180 13.31 -23.85 22.31
C GLU A 180 13.28 -22.41 22.81
N ASN A 181 12.57 -22.24 23.92
CA ASN A 181 12.20 -20.94 24.46
C ASN A 181 13.37 -20.36 25.27
N ASN A 182 14.45 -20.01 24.59
CA ASN A 182 15.54 -19.25 25.18
C ASN A 182 15.10 -17.79 25.37
N GLN A 183 14.84 -17.42 26.62
CA GLN A 183 14.60 -16.03 27.02
C GLN A 183 15.86 -15.18 26.79
N ALA A 184 15.91 -14.46 25.66
CA ALA A 184 16.96 -13.48 25.38
C ALA A 184 16.45 -12.36 24.47
N GLY A 185 16.39 -11.13 25.00
CA GLY A 185 16.16 -9.91 24.21
C GLY A 185 14.70 -9.60 23.88
N SER A 186 14.39 -8.30 23.80
CA SER A 186 13.10 -7.83 23.31
C SER A 186 12.96 -8.10 21.80
N ASN A 187 11.78 -8.54 21.37
CA ASN A 187 11.40 -8.65 19.95
C ASN A 187 11.19 -7.26 19.32
N GLN A 188 12.23 -6.43 19.31
CA GLN A 188 12.21 -5.16 18.57
C GLN A 188 12.37 -5.48 17.08
N ALA A 189 11.35 -5.11 16.29
CA ALA A 189 11.42 -5.26 14.84
C ALA A 189 12.64 -4.54 14.27
N ASP A 190 13.14 -5.01 13.12
CA ASP A 190 14.26 -4.37 12.44
C ASP A 190 13.97 -2.87 12.23
N PRO A 191 14.92 -1.95 12.49
CA PRO A 191 14.69 -0.53 12.31
C PRO A 191 14.23 -0.13 10.90
N ALA A 192 14.65 -0.85 9.85
CA ALA A 192 14.17 -0.65 8.49
C ALA A 192 12.71 -1.13 8.32
N ILE A 193 12.31 -2.23 8.97
CA ILE A 193 10.90 -2.65 9.03
C ILE A 193 10.07 -1.56 9.72
N GLN A 194 10.51 -1.06 10.88
CA GLN A 194 9.80 -0.04 11.64
C GLN A 194 9.62 1.25 10.82
N VAL A 195 10.69 1.75 10.20
CA VAL A 195 10.62 2.91 9.30
C VAL A 195 9.72 2.66 8.09
N GLY A 196 9.75 1.43 7.54
CA GLY A 196 8.81 0.99 6.52
C GLY A 196 7.35 1.07 6.98
N THR A 197 7.02 0.68 8.21
CA THR A 197 5.65 0.79 8.72
C THR A 197 5.15 2.22 8.79
N TYR A 198 6.01 3.19 9.17
CA TYR A 198 5.65 4.62 9.13
C TYR A 198 5.35 5.08 7.70
N GLY A 199 6.14 4.61 6.73
CA GLY A 199 5.84 4.79 5.31
C GLY A 199 4.44 4.31 4.92
N THR A 200 4.03 3.15 5.44
CA THR A 200 2.69 2.60 5.20
C THR A 200 1.58 3.46 5.79
N GLU A 201 1.71 3.92 7.05
CA GLU A 201 0.72 4.80 7.68
C GLU A 201 0.59 6.13 6.90
N MET A 202 1.72 6.76 6.53
CA MET A 202 1.78 8.00 5.74
C MET A 202 1.16 7.88 4.34
N PHE A 203 1.18 6.69 3.74
CA PHE A 203 0.48 6.42 2.49
C PHE A 203 -1.02 6.23 2.71
N ALA A 204 -1.43 5.38 3.65
CA ALA A 204 -2.85 5.06 3.88
C ALA A 204 -3.67 6.25 4.43
N SER A 205 -3.00 7.26 5.01
CA SER A 205 -3.61 8.51 5.49
C SER A 205 -3.80 9.59 4.42
N HIS A 206 -3.38 9.38 3.16
CA HIS A 206 -3.41 10.44 2.15
C HIS A 206 -3.72 9.93 0.74
N ALA A 207 -4.86 10.37 0.18
CA ALA A 207 -5.45 9.84 -1.05
C ALA A 207 -4.55 9.86 -2.29
N ALA A 208 -3.70 10.88 -2.44
CA ALA A 208 -2.76 11.00 -3.56
C ALA A 208 -1.33 11.28 -3.11
N ARG A 209 -0.80 10.53 -2.12
CA ARG A 209 0.63 10.62 -1.79
C ARG A 209 1.44 9.80 -2.80
N GLN A 210 2.36 10.46 -3.51
CA GLN A 210 3.20 9.90 -4.57
C GLN A 210 4.40 9.13 -4.02
N HIS A 211 5.04 9.69 -2.98
CA HIS A 211 6.13 9.03 -2.26
C HIS A 211 6.16 9.46 -0.80
N VAL A 212 6.87 8.69 0.02
CA VAL A 212 7.18 9.00 1.41
C VAL A 212 8.68 9.09 1.56
N ILE A 213 9.17 10.01 2.39
CA ILE A 213 10.56 10.06 2.85
C ILE A 213 10.58 9.75 4.34
N CYS A 214 11.49 8.86 4.74
CA CYS A 214 11.79 8.60 6.14
C CYS A 214 13.30 8.58 6.37
N PHE A 215 13.70 8.84 7.60
CA PHE A 215 15.09 8.95 8.02
C PHE A 215 15.36 7.94 9.13
N LEU A 216 16.38 7.10 8.94
CA LEU A 216 16.85 6.16 9.95
C LEU A 216 18.23 6.60 10.44
N ILE A 217 18.35 6.89 11.73
CA ILE A 217 19.60 7.29 12.36
C ILE A 217 20.11 6.15 13.25
N MET A 218 21.22 5.55 12.85
CA MET A 218 21.92 4.49 13.58
C MET A 218 23.19 5.06 14.21
N GLY A 219 23.11 5.51 15.47
CA GLY A 219 24.19 6.23 16.13
C GLY A 219 24.49 7.58 15.45
N SER A 220 25.55 7.65 14.65
CA SER A 220 25.91 8.85 13.84
C SER A 220 25.69 8.67 12.34
N ASP A 221 25.23 7.51 11.88
CA ASP A 221 24.93 7.24 10.47
C ASP A 221 23.45 7.54 10.17
N LEU A 222 23.19 8.55 9.35
CA LEU A 222 21.89 8.81 8.73
C LEU A 222 21.74 7.97 7.46
N THR A 223 20.60 7.30 7.30
CA THR A 223 20.15 6.69 6.04
C THR A 223 18.81 7.28 5.63
N ILE A 224 18.69 7.71 4.39
CA ILE A 224 17.44 8.21 3.80
C ILE A 224 16.74 7.05 3.11
N TRP A 225 15.48 6.83 3.47
CA TRP A 225 14.58 5.90 2.79
C TRP A 225 13.52 6.69 2.04
N ARG A 226 13.37 6.44 0.74
CA ARG A 226 12.26 6.94 -0.07
C ARG A 226 11.42 5.76 -0.52
N TYR A 227 10.15 5.74 -0.13
CA TYR A 227 9.19 4.73 -0.57
C TYR A 227 8.28 5.33 -1.65
N ASP A 228 8.09 4.64 -2.75
CA ASP A 228 7.00 4.89 -3.69
C ASP A 228 6.29 3.59 -4.06
N ARG A 229 5.26 3.68 -4.92
CA ARG A 229 4.43 2.52 -5.24
C ARG A 229 5.16 1.45 -6.07
N GLN A 230 6.33 1.74 -6.63
CA GLN A 230 7.20 0.73 -7.26
C GLN A 230 8.09 0.03 -6.22
N GLY A 231 8.52 0.72 -5.16
CA GLY A 231 9.26 0.10 -4.06
C GLY A 231 10.07 1.10 -3.21
N ALA A 232 10.94 0.55 -2.36
CA ALA A 232 11.88 1.33 -1.55
C ALA A 232 13.12 1.73 -2.37
N ILE A 233 13.66 2.91 -2.09
CA ILE A 233 14.99 3.39 -2.48
C ILE A 233 15.71 3.81 -1.20
N LYS A 234 16.94 3.36 -1.01
CA LYS A 234 17.75 3.58 0.19
C LYS A 234 19.03 4.33 -0.21
N SER A 235 19.39 5.38 0.51
CA SER A 235 20.68 6.05 0.31
C SER A 235 21.85 5.21 0.85
N SER A 236 23.08 5.54 0.45
CA SER A 236 24.24 5.23 1.26
C SER A 236 24.12 5.90 2.64
N LYS A 237 24.89 5.41 3.61
CA LYS A 237 24.99 6.06 4.93
C LYS A 237 25.70 7.41 4.82
N LEU A 238 25.21 8.40 5.55
CA LEU A 238 25.84 9.70 5.76
C LEU A 238 26.19 9.84 7.24
N ASN A 239 27.48 9.90 7.59
CA ASN A 239 27.87 10.12 8.97
C ASN A 239 27.82 11.62 9.30
N PHE A 240 26.80 12.07 10.03
CA PHE A 240 26.55 13.50 10.25
C PHE A 240 27.56 14.18 11.21
N ILE A 241 28.47 13.43 11.81
CA ILE A 241 29.53 13.94 12.71
C ILE A 241 30.88 13.99 12.01
N GLN A 242 31.17 13.06 11.08
CA GLN A 242 32.41 13.09 10.31
C GLN A 242 32.27 13.87 8.99
N ASP A 243 31.09 13.84 8.36
CA ASP A 243 30.75 14.61 7.15
C ASP A 243 29.67 15.67 7.46
N LEU A 244 30.02 16.58 8.37
CA LEU A 244 29.14 17.69 8.78
C LEU A 244 28.79 18.59 7.59
N SER A 245 29.73 18.83 6.67
CA SER A 245 29.51 19.68 5.50
C SER A 245 28.39 19.14 4.59
N ARG A 246 28.40 17.85 4.26
CA ARG A 246 27.32 17.23 3.45
C ARG A 246 26.02 17.14 4.23
N PHE A 247 26.08 16.94 5.54
CA PHE A 247 24.88 16.95 6.40
C PHE A 247 24.21 18.34 6.46
N LEU A 248 24.99 19.43 6.58
CA LEU A 248 24.46 20.80 6.53
C LEU A 248 23.84 21.12 5.15
N VAL A 249 24.48 20.70 4.04
CA VAL A 249 23.91 20.83 2.69
C VAL A 249 22.61 20.03 2.56
N PHE A 250 22.54 18.82 3.12
CA PHE A 250 21.32 18.02 3.17
C PHE A 250 20.20 18.72 3.95
N LEU A 251 20.47 19.28 5.14
CA LEU A 251 19.49 20.05 5.91
C LEU A 251 18.98 21.28 5.11
N LEU A 252 19.89 22.02 4.48
CA LEU A 252 19.57 23.17 3.61
C LEU A 252 18.77 22.78 2.34
N ALA A 253 18.90 21.54 1.87
CA ALA A 253 18.11 21.02 0.76
C ALA A 253 16.69 20.70 1.21
N ILE A 254 16.51 19.92 2.29
CA ILE A 254 15.18 19.55 2.78
C ILE A 254 14.39 20.75 3.33
N GLN A 255 15.04 21.78 3.86
CA GLN A 255 14.37 23.02 4.28
C GLN A 255 13.66 23.74 3.10
N ARG A 256 14.11 23.51 1.85
CA ARG A 256 13.53 24.10 0.64
C ARG A 256 12.44 23.24 -0.01
N PHE A 257 12.16 22.05 0.54
CA PHE A 257 11.16 21.14 -0.02
C PHE A 257 9.74 21.68 0.16
N GLN A 258 9.08 21.95 -0.97
CA GLN A 258 7.63 22.18 -1.03
C GLN A 258 6.85 20.86 -0.86
N ASN A 259 5.54 20.92 -0.64
CA ASN A 259 4.67 19.75 -0.44
C ASN A 259 4.81 18.64 -1.51
N CYS A 260 5.03 18.99 -2.79
CA CYS A 260 5.30 18.01 -3.85
C CYS A 260 6.64 17.26 -3.69
N HIS A 261 7.66 17.89 -3.12
CA HIS A 261 8.94 17.24 -2.80
C HIS A 261 8.80 16.28 -1.60
N TRP A 262 7.84 16.55 -0.70
CA TRP A 262 7.37 15.62 0.34
C TRP A 262 6.37 14.56 -0.17
N GLY A 263 6.13 14.53 -1.49
CA GLY A 263 5.33 13.53 -2.17
C GLY A 263 3.82 13.80 -2.18
N LEU A 264 3.36 15.01 -1.80
CA LEU A 264 1.94 15.36 -1.91
C LEU A 264 1.61 15.80 -3.35
N HIS A 265 0.61 15.18 -3.97
CA HIS A 265 0.27 15.46 -5.38
C HIS A 265 -0.27 16.89 -5.56
N PRO A 266 0.29 17.73 -6.45
CA PRO A 266 0.00 19.17 -6.50
C PRO A 266 -1.41 19.53 -7.02
N LYS A 267 -2.12 18.57 -7.64
CA LYS A 267 -3.54 18.73 -8.06
C LYS A 267 -4.55 18.24 -7.01
N VAL A 268 -4.08 17.70 -5.89
CA VAL A 268 -4.91 17.47 -4.71
C VAL A 268 -4.67 18.65 -3.79
N ASP A 269 -5.76 19.22 -3.28
CA ASP A 269 -5.75 20.49 -2.56
C ASP A 269 -4.61 20.59 -1.53
N PRO A 270 -3.75 21.64 -1.55
CA PRO A 270 -2.74 21.85 -0.51
C PRO A 270 -3.35 21.97 0.91
N GLU A 271 -4.63 22.32 1.05
CA GLU A 271 -5.38 22.29 2.32
C GLU A 271 -5.64 20.87 2.85
N PHE A 272 -5.32 19.79 2.11
CA PHE A 272 -5.34 18.41 2.62
C PHE A 272 -4.48 18.23 3.89
N GLY A 273 -3.43 19.05 4.05
CA GLY A 273 -2.64 19.11 5.28
C GLY A 273 -3.41 19.69 6.48
N GLU A 274 -4.42 20.52 6.24
CA GLU A 274 -5.20 21.26 7.26
C GLU A 274 -6.56 20.62 7.59
N LEU A 275 -6.81 19.37 7.18
CA LEU A 275 -7.95 18.54 7.60
C LEU A 275 -8.05 18.30 9.12
N THR A 276 -7.15 18.91 9.90
CA THR A 276 -7.13 18.98 11.37
C THR A 276 -7.97 20.12 11.95
N LYS A 277 -8.64 20.93 11.11
CA LYS A 277 -9.65 21.91 11.54
C LYS A 277 -11.08 21.33 11.43
N PRO A 278 -11.65 20.76 12.50
CA PRO A 278 -13.06 20.35 12.54
C PRO A 278 -14.05 21.54 12.53
N SER A 279 -13.60 22.76 12.22
CA SER A 279 -14.44 23.95 12.10
C SER A 279 -15.11 24.10 10.72
N SER A 280 -14.79 23.23 9.76
CA SER A 280 -15.56 23.09 8.51
C SER A 280 -16.23 21.71 8.46
N ASN A 281 -17.56 21.69 8.37
CA ASN A 281 -18.39 20.47 8.44
C ASN A 281 -18.35 19.60 7.16
N SER A 282 -17.21 19.47 6.49
CA SER A 282 -17.02 18.53 5.39
C SER A 282 -15.56 18.15 5.26
N PRO A 283 -15.16 16.94 5.69
CA PRO A 283 -13.77 16.51 5.66
C PRO A 283 -13.45 15.88 4.29
N VAL A 284 -13.62 16.71 3.26
CA VAL A 284 -13.50 16.34 1.85
C VAL A 284 -12.26 16.98 1.23
N SER A 285 -11.79 16.43 0.11
CA SER A 285 -10.76 17.11 -0.71
C SER A 285 -11.18 17.18 -2.16
N THR A 286 -11.11 18.36 -2.76
CA THR A 286 -11.38 18.54 -4.19
C THR A 286 -10.09 18.41 -4.99
N MET A 287 -10.15 17.61 -6.06
CA MET A 287 -9.11 17.55 -7.08
C MET A 287 -9.59 18.31 -8.31
N HIS A 288 -8.71 19.13 -8.89
CA HIS A 288 -9.01 19.90 -10.10
C HIS A 288 -8.12 19.42 -11.26
N ILE A 289 -8.75 18.77 -12.23
CA ILE A 289 -8.07 18.05 -13.32
C ILE A 289 -8.47 18.67 -14.65
N ASP A 290 -7.48 19.13 -15.42
CA ASP A 290 -7.71 19.66 -16.75
C ASP A 290 -7.95 18.50 -17.73
N ASP A 291 -9.08 18.53 -18.43
CA ASP A 291 -9.49 17.58 -19.45
C ASP A 291 -9.76 18.29 -20.78
N ALA A 292 -9.39 17.65 -21.90
CA ALA A 292 -9.49 18.27 -23.22
C ALA A 292 -10.94 18.37 -23.74
N GLU A 293 -11.84 17.49 -23.30
CA GLU A 293 -13.24 17.47 -23.72
C GLU A 293 -14.17 18.16 -22.71
N LYS A 294 -13.91 17.93 -21.42
CA LYS A 294 -14.79 18.31 -20.30
C LYS A 294 -14.32 19.58 -19.57
N GLY A 295 -13.18 20.14 -19.97
CA GLY A 295 -12.58 21.31 -19.32
C GLY A 295 -12.04 20.97 -17.94
N LEU A 296 -12.25 21.86 -16.96
CA LEU A 296 -11.74 21.66 -15.60
C LEU A 296 -12.69 20.77 -14.79
N VAL A 297 -12.39 19.48 -14.71
CA VAL A 297 -13.17 18.51 -13.93
C VAL A 297 -12.85 18.63 -12.44
N ASP A 298 -13.87 18.87 -11.62
CA ASP A 298 -13.80 18.81 -10.16
C ASP A 298 -14.16 17.42 -9.64
N ILE A 299 -13.35 16.86 -8.74
CA ILE A 299 -13.64 15.58 -8.07
C ILE A 299 -13.45 15.76 -6.57
N THR A 300 -14.56 15.84 -5.83
CA THR A 300 -14.57 15.97 -4.37
C THR A 300 -14.62 14.58 -3.75
N LEU A 301 -13.61 14.22 -2.97
CA LEU A 301 -13.47 12.91 -2.30
C LEU A 301 -13.93 13.00 -0.84
N ASP A 302 -14.74 12.04 -0.38
CA ASP A 302 -15.05 11.87 1.06
C ASP A 302 -14.05 10.91 1.72
N HIS A 303 -13.25 11.43 2.65
CA HIS A 303 -12.19 10.65 3.35
C HIS A 303 -12.67 9.90 4.58
N PHE A 304 -13.83 10.28 5.13
CA PHE A 304 -14.33 9.85 6.44
C PHE A 304 -15.57 8.95 6.33
N SER A 305 -16.19 8.86 5.15
CA SER A 305 -17.19 7.82 4.90
C SER A 305 -16.63 6.43 5.19
N ASP A 306 -17.42 5.67 5.94
CA ASP A 306 -17.31 4.22 6.17
C ASP A 306 -17.28 3.40 4.87
N ARG A 307 -17.78 3.96 3.76
CA ARG A 307 -17.79 3.36 2.42
C ARG A 307 -16.46 3.53 1.68
N ARG A 308 -15.50 4.32 2.19
CA ARG A 308 -14.13 4.39 1.65
C ARG A 308 -13.45 3.03 1.78
N VAL A 309 -12.79 2.57 0.72
CA VAL A 309 -11.96 1.36 0.73
C VAL A 309 -10.49 1.77 0.66
N PRO A 310 -9.80 1.90 1.82
CA PRO A 310 -8.40 2.31 1.85
C PRO A 310 -7.42 1.16 1.59
N HIS A 311 -6.28 1.48 0.98
CA HIS A 311 -5.15 0.57 0.84
C HIS A 311 -4.11 0.76 1.94
N TYR A 312 -3.81 -0.30 2.69
CA TYR A 312 -2.65 -0.37 3.57
C TYR A 312 -1.54 -1.21 2.93
N GLY A 313 -0.48 -0.53 2.49
CA GLY A 313 0.68 -1.14 1.85
C GLY A 313 1.64 -0.08 1.30
N LEU A 314 2.91 -0.44 1.11
CA LEU A 314 3.94 0.45 0.58
C LEU A 314 3.90 0.50 -0.95
N ASN A 315 3.99 -0.67 -1.58
CA ASN A 315 4.15 -0.84 -3.02
C ASN A 315 2.92 -1.49 -3.69
N GLY A 316 2.99 -1.63 -5.02
CA GLY A 316 1.95 -2.28 -5.81
C GLY A 316 0.94 -1.29 -6.41
N ARG A 317 -0.28 -1.76 -6.63
CA ARG A 317 -1.34 -0.93 -7.26
C ARG A 317 -1.90 0.13 -6.32
N ALA A 318 -1.81 -0.06 -5.01
CA ALA A 318 -2.32 0.86 -4.00
C ALA A 318 -3.67 1.50 -4.39
N THR A 319 -4.67 0.65 -4.63
CA THR A 319 -6.00 1.08 -5.05
C THR A 319 -6.77 1.60 -3.85
N ASP A 320 -7.03 2.89 -3.81
CA ASP A 320 -7.95 3.53 -2.88
C ASP A 320 -9.27 3.85 -3.61
N VAL A 321 -10.40 3.63 -2.95
CA VAL A 321 -11.73 3.91 -3.51
C VAL A 321 -12.49 4.83 -2.57
N TYR A 322 -12.97 5.95 -3.09
CA TYR A 322 -13.67 7.01 -2.36
C TYR A 322 -15.08 7.20 -2.91
N PRO A 323 -16.10 7.35 -2.04
CA PRO A 323 -17.31 8.08 -2.42
C PRO A 323 -16.91 9.47 -2.91
N ALA A 324 -17.53 9.93 -4.00
CA ALA A 324 -17.15 11.18 -4.64
C ALA A 324 -18.36 11.97 -5.14
N THR A 325 -18.15 13.25 -5.37
CA THR A 325 -19.07 14.13 -6.10
C THR A 325 -18.31 14.99 -7.11
N SER A 326 -18.99 15.46 -8.14
CA SER A 326 -18.46 16.33 -9.18
C SER A 326 -19.57 17.20 -9.73
N LYS A 327 -19.33 18.51 -9.86
CA LYS A 327 -20.27 19.43 -10.50
C LYS A 327 -20.25 19.27 -12.01
N VAL A 328 -19.07 19.03 -12.59
CA VAL A 328 -18.89 18.92 -14.05
C VAL A 328 -19.36 17.57 -14.60
N LEU A 329 -19.20 16.47 -13.85
CA LEU A 329 -19.69 15.15 -14.31
C LEU A 329 -21.21 14.97 -14.15
N GLY A 330 -21.92 15.99 -13.60
CA GLY A 330 -23.32 16.26 -13.94
C GLY A 330 -24.38 15.26 -13.44
N LEU A 331 -24.06 14.37 -12.50
CA LEU A 331 -25.01 13.40 -11.96
C LEU A 331 -25.46 13.75 -10.54
N THR A 332 -26.76 13.60 -10.30
CA THR A 332 -27.39 13.58 -8.96
C THR A 332 -27.20 12.26 -8.23
N GLU A 333 -26.52 11.30 -8.86
CA GLU A 333 -26.28 9.95 -8.37
C GLU A 333 -24.96 9.90 -7.57
N GLU A 334 -24.84 8.96 -6.62
CA GLU A 334 -23.58 8.77 -5.91
C GLU A 334 -22.46 8.36 -6.91
N LEU A 335 -21.33 9.07 -6.89
CA LEU A 335 -20.15 8.72 -7.68
C LEU A 335 -19.13 7.98 -6.83
N VAL A 336 -18.24 7.26 -7.50
CA VAL A 336 -17.08 6.61 -6.88
C VAL A 336 -15.82 6.99 -7.64
N ALA A 337 -14.84 7.58 -6.94
CA ALA A 337 -13.52 7.87 -7.47
C ALA A 337 -12.52 6.80 -7.02
N LYS A 338 -11.90 6.13 -7.99
CA LYS A 338 -10.86 5.11 -7.81
C LYS A 338 -9.50 5.70 -8.15
N LEU A 339 -8.64 5.79 -7.14
CA LEU A 339 -7.24 6.22 -7.27
C LEU A 339 -6.32 5.00 -7.21
N TYR A 340 -5.41 4.86 -8.16
CA TYR A 340 -4.50 3.70 -8.18
C TYR A 340 -3.21 3.96 -8.98
N TRP A 341 -2.25 3.03 -8.81
CA TRP A 341 -0.91 3.09 -9.36
C TRP A 341 -0.67 1.94 -10.36
N GLY A 342 -1.11 2.19 -11.60
CA GLY A 342 -0.96 1.25 -12.71
C GLY A 342 0.51 1.08 -13.09
N GLU A 343 0.92 -0.15 -13.39
CA GLU A 343 2.25 -0.42 -13.96
C GLU A 343 2.28 0.05 -15.42
N GLU A 344 3.25 0.87 -15.79
CA GLU A 344 3.28 1.58 -17.08
C GLU A 344 3.45 0.65 -18.29
N SER A 345 4.00 -0.54 -18.08
CA SER A 345 4.12 -1.61 -19.07
C SER A 345 2.77 -2.25 -19.45
N ARG A 346 1.70 -1.97 -18.70
CA ARG A 346 0.39 -2.59 -18.86
C ARG A 346 -0.63 -1.58 -19.38
N MET A 347 -1.59 -2.11 -20.14
CA MET A 347 -2.82 -1.42 -20.51
C MET A 347 -3.52 -0.88 -19.26
N SER A 348 -3.97 0.38 -19.29
CA SER A 348 -4.69 0.96 -18.15
C SER A 348 -6.09 0.36 -18.02
N GLU A 349 -6.71 0.50 -16.84
CA GLU A 349 -8.07 0.01 -16.65
C GLU A 349 -9.08 0.78 -17.53
N ALA A 350 -8.84 2.06 -17.78
CA ALA A 350 -9.64 2.88 -18.68
C ALA A 350 -9.54 2.39 -20.14
N ASP A 351 -8.33 2.07 -20.64
CA ASP A 351 -8.15 1.53 -21.99
C ASP A 351 -8.83 0.15 -22.17
N ILE A 352 -8.84 -0.66 -21.10
CA ILE A 352 -9.56 -1.95 -21.09
C ILE A 352 -11.07 -1.69 -21.15
N LEU A 353 -11.60 -0.74 -20.37
CA LEU A 353 -13.03 -0.39 -20.37
C LEU A 353 -13.51 0.17 -21.71
N GLN A 354 -12.70 0.98 -22.39
CA GLN A 354 -13.04 1.46 -23.74
C GLN A 354 -13.20 0.30 -24.74
N LYS A 355 -12.35 -0.73 -24.67
CA LYS A 355 -12.51 -1.96 -25.48
C LYS A 355 -13.76 -2.76 -25.09
N VAL A 356 -14.09 -2.78 -23.81
CA VAL A 356 -15.31 -3.42 -23.29
C VAL A 356 -16.57 -2.73 -23.82
N TYR A 357 -16.60 -1.40 -23.92
CA TYR A 357 -17.73 -0.67 -24.48
C TYR A 357 -17.94 -0.97 -25.98
N VAL A 358 -16.86 -1.03 -26.78
CA VAL A 358 -16.94 -1.47 -28.18
C VAL A 358 -17.48 -2.91 -28.33
N ILE A 359 -17.17 -3.80 -27.38
CA ILE A 359 -17.78 -5.14 -27.35
C ILE A 359 -19.27 -5.03 -27.01
N ALA A 360 -19.64 -4.23 -26.01
CA ALA A 360 -21.01 -4.03 -25.53
C ALA A 360 -21.98 -3.47 -26.60
N GLU A 361 -21.48 -2.77 -27.62
CA GLU A 361 -22.29 -2.34 -28.77
C GLU A 361 -22.87 -3.52 -29.57
N THR A 362 -22.14 -4.65 -29.62
CA THR A 362 -22.47 -5.83 -30.44
C THR A 362 -22.84 -7.08 -29.64
N GLU A 363 -22.69 -7.04 -28.31
CA GLU A 363 -22.79 -8.21 -27.44
C GLU A 363 -23.82 -7.97 -26.32
N PRO A 364 -25.08 -8.46 -26.47
CA PRO A 364 -26.16 -8.23 -25.51
C PRO A 364 -25.85 -8.69 -24.09
N ASP A 365 -25.04 -9.75 -23.93
CA ASP A 365 -24.62 -10.26 -22.63
C ASP A 365 -23.59 -9.38 -21.91
N VAL A 366 -22.99 -8.39 -22.58
CA VAL A 366 -22.05 -7.41 -22.00
C VAL A 366 -22.71 -6.04 -21.81
N LYS A 367 -23.65 -5.68 -22.70
CA LYS A 367 -24.38 -4.41 -22.64
C LYS A 367 -25.12 -4.26 -21.30
N ASN A 368 -24.90 -3.11 -20.64
CA ASN A 368 -25.44 -2.79 -19.31
C ASN A 368 -25.00 -3.75 -18.18
N HIS A 369 -23.95 -4.56 -18.40
CA HIS A 369 -23.38 -5.51 -17.42
C HIS A 369 -21.91 -5.22 -17.10
N VAL A 370 -21.50 -3.95 -17.25
CA VAL A 370 -20.14 -3.45 -17.04
C VAL A 370 -20.22 -2.05 -16.38
N PRO A 371 -19.23 -1.62 -15.59
CA PRO A 371 -19.29 -0.32 -14.90
C PRO A 371 -19.33 0.87 -15.85
N ASP A 372 -20.14 1.88 -15.52
CA ASP A 372 -20.21 3.15 -16.26
C ASP A 372 -19.05 4.07 -15.83
N MET A 373 -18.02 4.18 -16.67
CA MET A 373 -16.87 5.07 -16.48
C MET A 373 -17.19 6.45 -17.05
N LEU A 374 -17.31 7.44 -16.18
CA LEU A 374 -17.68 8.81 -16.52
C LEU A 374 -16.46 9.67 -16.86
N PHE A 375 -15.33 9.35 -16.22
CA PHE A 375 -14.08 10.10 -16.36
C PHE A 375 -12.88 9.20 -16.06
N SER A 376 -11.76 9.44 -16.74
CA SER A 376 -10.48 8.80 -16.42
C SER A 376 -9.32 9.73 -16.76
N HIS A 377 -8.32 9.81 -15.88
CA HIS A 377 -7.14 10.63 -16.08
C HIS A 377 -5.87 9.90 -15.63
N LYS A 378 -4.81 9.99 -16.44
CA LYS A 378 -3.45 9.54 -16.13
C LYS A 378 -2.63 10.76 -15.71
N PHE A 379 -1.92 10.70 -14.59
CA PHE A 379 -1.02 11.78 -14.15
C PHE A 379 0.42 11.48 -14.59
N PRO A 380 0.87 11.83 -15.82
CA PRO A 380 2.19 11.41 -16.33
C PRO A 380 3.36 11.84 -15.42
N ASN A 381 3.27 13.03 -14.83
CA ASN A 381 4.28 13.60 -13.92
C ASN A 381 4.39 12.87 -12.57
N SER A 382 3.60 11.81 -12.34
CA SER A 382 3.67 10.96 -11.15
C SER A 382 4.51 9.70 -11.32
N SER A 383 5.07 9.44 -12.52
CA SER A 383 5.83 8.22 -12.82
C SER A 383 6.94 7.95 -11.79
N THR A 384 6.97 6.73 -11.26
CA THR A 384 8.04 6.25 -10.37
C THR A 384 9.35 5.96 -11.12
N ALA A 385 9.35 6.02 -12.46
CA ALA A 385 10.57 5.90 -13.28
C ALA A 385 11.48 7.12 -13.10
N ALA A 386 10.91 8.33 -13.06
CA ALA A 386 11.66 9.59 -13.15
C ALA A 386 12.75 9.78 -12.07
N VAL A 387 12.53 9.26 -10.86
CA VAL A 387 13.56 9.27 -9.79
C VAL A 387 14.60 8.17 -9.97
N ARG A 388 14.22 7.02 -10.54
CA ARG A 388 15.10 5.87 -10.76
C ARG A 388 16.05 6.15 -11.92
N GLU A 389 15.56 6.75 -13.00
CA GLU A 389 16.37 7.24 -14.12
C GLU A 389 17.45 8.21 -13.65
N ARG A 390 17.08 9.22 -12.84
CA ARG A 390 18.02 10.19 -12.24
C ARG A 390 19.06 9.56 -11.30
N LEU A 391 18.79 8.37 -10.79
CA LEU A 391 19.68 7.60 -9.91
C LEU A 391 20.36 6.42 -10.61
N ASN A 392 20.20 6.27 -11.93
CA ASN A 392 20.65 5.12 -12.73
C ASN A 392 20.17 3.76 -12.20
N LEU A 393 18.95 3.71 -11.66
CA LEU A 393 18.28 2.50 -11.15
C LEU A 393 17.29 1.94 -12.18
N SER A 394 17.00 0.64 -12.09
CA SER A 394 16.06 -0.05 -12.99
C SER A 394 14.64 0.53 -12.94
N THR A 395 14.11 0.91 -14.10
CA THR A 395 12.71 1.37 -14.29
C THR A 395 11.74 0.20 -14.53
N LYS A 396 12.19 -1.06 -14.45
CA LYS A 396 11.31 -2.21 -14.62
C LYS A 396 10.21 -2.22 -13.55
N GLY A 397 8.96 -2.29 -13.99
CA GLY A 397 7.80 -2.24 -13.09
C GLY A 397 7.45 -0.85 -12.57
N SER A 398 7.93 0.22 -13.22
CA SER A 398 7.50 1.59 -12.91
C SER A 398 6.00 1.80 -13.04
N ARG A 399 5.49 2.72 -12.21
CA ARG A 399 4.07 2.95 -12.00
C ARG A 399 3.75 4.43 -12.13
N VAL A 400 2.52 4.69 -12.55
CA VAL A 400 1.96 6.03 -12.69
C VAL A 400 0.58 6.06 -12.04
N HIS A 401 0.26 7.19 -11.42
CA HIS A 401 -1.01 7.44 -10.77
C HIS A 401 -2.13 7.65 -11.82
N TYR A 402 -3.29 7.08 -11.54
CA TYR A 402 -4.53 7.24 -12.29
C TYR A 402 -5.68 7.62 -11.36
N CYS A 403 -6.60 8.43 -11.87
CA CYS A 403 -7.94 8.59 -11.32
C CYS A 403 -8.96 8.07 -12.33
N ILE A 404 -9.93 7.29 -11.88
CA ILE A 404 -11.11 6.91 -12.68
C ILE A 404 -12.36 7.17 -11.83
N VAL A 405 -13.37 7.81 -12.42
CA VAL A 405 -14.67 8.06 -11.79
C VAL A 405 -15.72 7.19 -12.45
N PHE A 406 -16.47 6.48 -11.63
CA PHE A 406 -17.58 5.64 -12.02
C PHE A 406 -18.88 6.16 -11.40
N ARG A 407 -20.01 5.82 -12.03
CA ARG A 407 -21.28 5.70 -11.30
C ARG A 407 -21.10 4.66 -10.19
N ARG A 408 -21.62 4.93 -8.99
CA ARG A 408 -21.62 3.95 -7.90
C ARG A 408 -22.46 2.73 -8.30
N LEU A 409 -21.94 1.54 -8.02
CA LEU A 409 -22.71 0.31 -7.98
C LEU A 409 -22.62 -0.29 -6.57
N GLU A 410 -23.68 -0.94 -6.11
CA GLU A 410 -23.66 -1.74 -4.88
C GLU A 410 -23.08 -3.12 -5.16
N ARG A 411 -22.59 -3.82 -4.11
CA ARG A 411 -22.07 -5.19 -4.29
C ARG A 411 -23.19 -6.18 -4.52
N ILE A 412 -22.95 -7.20 -5.34
CA ILE A 412 -23.91 -8.30 -5.56
C ILE A 412 -24.36 -8.99 -4.25
N THR A 413 -23.52 -8.94 -3.21
CA THR A 413 -23.81 -9.48 -1.87
C THR A 413 -24.89 -8.73 -1.10
N THR A 414 -25.43 -7.61 -1.62
CA THR A 414 -26.59 -6.91 -1.06
C THR A 414 -27.92 -7.47 -1.59
N LEU A 415 -27.88 -8.31 -2.63
CA LEU A 415 -29.04 -8.95 -3.24
C LEU A 415 -29.36 -10.30 -2.59
N TYR A 416 -30.63 -10.71 -2.67
CA TYR A 416 -31.12 -11.97 -2.10
C TYR A 416 -32.05 -12.70 -3.08
N GLY A 417 -32.18 -14.02 -2.89
CA GLY A 417 -33.10 -14.86 -3.68
C GLY A 417 -32.89 -14.77 -5.19
N ASP A 418 -33.99 -14.66 -5.93
CA ASP A 418 -33.99 -14.65 -7.40
C ASP A 418 -33.25 -13.45 -8.00
N GLN A 419 -33.20 -12.31 -7.30
CA GLN A 419 -32.44 -11.14 -7.74
C GLN A 419 -30.93 -11.44 -7.75
N PHE A 420 -30.43 -12.06 -6.67
CA PHE A 420 -29.03 -12.50 -6.60
C PHE A 420 -28.70 -13.51 -7.69
N LEU A 421 -29.54 -14.54 -7.87
CA LEU A 421 -29.32 -15.57 -8.90
C LEU A 421 -29.32 -14.98 -10.32
N THR A 422 -30.22 -14.03 -10.59
CA THR A 422 -30.31 -13.33 -11.88
C THR A 422 -29.07 -12.49 -12.16
N CYS A 423 -28.68 -11.62 -11.23
CA CYS A 423 -27.48 -10.77 -11.38
C CYS A 423 -26.19 -11.61 -11.46
N TRP A 424 -26.11 -12.69 -10.68
CA TRP A 424 -24.97 -13.62 -10.74
C TRP A 424 -24.89 -14.30 -12.11
N TRP A 425 -26.01 -14.79 -12.64
CA TRP A 425 -26.04 -15.41 -13.96
C TRP A 425 -25.70 -14.42 -15.09
N HIS A 426 -26.21 -13.20 -15.02
CA HIS A 426 -25.86 -12.13 -15.96
C HIS A 426 -24.36 -11.80 -15.91
N THR A 427 -23.78 -11.73 -14.71
CA THR A 427 -22.34 -11.53 -14.51
C THR A 427 -21.51 -12.66 -15.13
N VAL A 428 -21.93 -13.92 -14.96
CA VAL A 428 -21.27 -15.09 -15.57
C VAL A 428 -21.33 -15.03 -17.10
N LYS A 429 -22.49 -14.68 -17.68
CA LYS A 429 -22.62 -14.48 -19.14
C LYS A 429 -21.74 -13.36 -19.66
N CYS A 430 -21.74 -12.19 -19.00
CA CYS A 430 -20.89 -11.05 -19.33
C CYS A 430 -19.40 -11.44 -19.34
N HIS A 431 -18.91 -12.08 -18.28
CA HIS A 431 -17.52 -12.55 -18.22
C HIS A 431 -17.19 -13.59 -19.31
N LEU A 432 -18.11 -14.52 -19.62
CA LEU A 432 -17.91 -15.50 -20.69
C LEU A 432 -17.85 -14.84 -22.07
N ALA A 433 -18.71 -13.86 -22.33
CA ALA A 433 -18.74 -13.10 -23.57
C ALA A 433 -17.45 -12.27 -23.74
N LEU A 434 -17.04 -11.53 -22.70
CA LEU A 434 -15.76 -10.81 -22.67
C LEU A 434 -14.55 -11.74 -22.89
N TRP A 435 -14.53 -12.91 -22.25
CA TRP A 435 -13.46 -13.90 -22.41
C TRP A 435 -13.34 -14.37 -23.86
N LYS A 436 -14.47 -14.68 -24.52
CA LYS A 436 -14.52 -15.06 -25.95
C LYS A 436 -14.00 -13.95 -26.88
N ARG A 437 -14.11 -12.68 -26.47
CA ARG A 437 -13.59 -11.50 -27.19
C ARG A 437 -12.16 -11.09 -26.74
N GLY A 438 -11.48 -11.91 -25.93
CA GLY A 438 -10.10 -11.69 -25.51
C GLY A 438 -9.91 -10.74 -24.32
N VAL A 439 -10.99 -10.35 -23.62
CA VAL A 439 -10.93 -9.52 -22.41
C VAL A 439 -11.06 -10.42 -21.18
N TYR A 440 -9.98 -10.55 -20.42
CA TYR A 440 -9.88 -11.49 -19.30
C TYR A 440 -9.96 -10.77 -17.94
N HIS A 441 -11.10 -10.86 -17.27
CA HIS A 441 -11.21 -10.43 -15.87
C HIS A 441 -10.51 -11.45 -14.96
N ARG A 442 -9.36 -11.08 -14.37
CA ARG A 442 -8.50 -12.02 -13.61
C ARG A 442 -8.73 -12.01 -12.09
N ASP A 443 -9.72 -11.27 -11.63
CA ASP A 443 -9.98 -11.03 -10.20
C ASP A 443 -11.48 -11.17 -9.87
N ILE A 444 -12.11 -12.24 -10.38
CA ILE A 444 -13.54 -12.53 -10.14
C ILE A 444 -13.69 -13.02 -8.69
N SER A 445 -14.34 -12.22 -7.86
CA SER A 445 -14.57 -12.49 -6.44
C SER A 445 -15.84 -11.81 -5.96
N ALA A 446 -16.50 -12.33 -4.92
CA ALA A 446 -17.77 -11.77 -4.43
C ALA A 446 -17.68 -10.29 -3.98
N SER A 447 -16.49 -9.79 -3.63
CA SER A 447 -16.25 -8.38 -3.30
C SER A 447 -16.09 -7.46 -4.52
N ASN A 448 -15.81 -8.04 -5.69
CA ASN A 448 -15.58 -7.34 -6.96
C ASN A 448 -16.78 -7.45 -7.92
N LEU A 449 -17.77 -8.28 -7.60
CA LEU A 449 -19.03 -8.35 -8.33
C LEU A 449 -20.02 -7.34 -7.74
N MET A 450 -20.65 -6.57 -8.62
CA MET A 450 -21.57 -5.48 -8.31
C MET A 450 -22.87 -5.69 -9.09
#